data_AF-A0A9E0E9L2-F1
#
_entry.id   AF-A0A9E0E9L2-F1
#
_cell.length_a   1.000
_cell.length_b   1.000
_cell.length_c   1.000
_cell.angle_alpha   90.00
_cell.angle_beta   90.00
_cell.angle_gamma   90.00
#
_symmetry.space_group_name_H-M   'P 1'
#
loop_
_entity.id
_entity.type
_entity.pdbx_description
1 polymer ?
#
loop_
_entity_poly.entity_id
_entity_poly.type
_entity_poly.pdbx_seq_one_letter_code
_entity_poly.pdbx_strand_id
1 'polypeptide(L)'
;MANNNAASEKVVTKYDRKMQKRKEEERKEAKRRYITKWVCIAVLACIILGSGTATGIKLNSIYKDYIEVDNDKISQIEFDFYYGIAKTKSLNTTLYGSMTYGDYYSSYMGYKTSQSDKSQEYSTDYTWYDFFANSAVSTIKETKALLEDADANGFTYDNEDADYDEFIGKLKDAANEADTSYSDYLKQMFGKRATEKRVKEFLKDYLKSTAYQEKLTETLAASDSEVSAYYEDNKDTYDKFEYRMFKVKAESSDSSDMANAKETANSFASGVSSELDFINQCRKFAEAGDDTYADDAASLVTETKKSNIEEACADWIASSDRKEGDLTVIEDDDNTCFYIVYYISRSYDGSDDDAIKSTLLNQKYSEYIKKYTDEYSVNVKKRFSYK
;
A
#
# COMPACT_ATOMS: atom_id res chain seq x y z
N MET A 1 -25.92 9.46 62.77
CA MET A 1 -25.21 10.71 62.43
C MET A 1 -23.79 10.34 62.03
N ALA A 2 -23.47 10.38 60.74
CA ALA A 2 -22.10 10.26 60.27
C ALA A 2 -21.88 11.37 59.24
N ASN A 3 -20.83 12.15 59.49
CA ASN A 3 -20.59 13.48 58.96
C ASN A 3 -19.75 13.38 57.68
N ASN A 4 -20.12 14.19 56.68
CA ASN A 4 -19.48 14.30 55.38
C ASN A 4 -18.06 14.88 55.50
N ASN A 5 -17.09 14.27 54.83
CA ASN A 5 -15.84 14.93 54.44
C ASN A 5 -15.44 14.46 53.04
N ALA A 6 -16.03 15.10 52.03
CA ALA A 6 -15.62 14.94 50.64
C ALA A 6 -14.43 15.86 50.38
N ALA A 7 -13.24 15.28 50.20
CA ALA A 7 -12.16 15.94 49.49
C ALA A 7 -12.60 16.12 48.03
N SER A 8 -12.66 17.37 47.56
CA SER A 8 -13.02 17.67 46.18
C SER A 8 -11.94 17.14 45.23
N GLU A 9 -12.18 15.96 44.65
CA GLU A 9 -11.43 15.48 43.50
C GLU A 9 -11.55 16.51 42.37
N LYS A 10 -10.41 17.00 41.87
CA LYS A 10 -10.37 17.83 40.66
C LYS A 10 -10.96 17.02 39.50
N VAL A 11 -12.16 17.40 39.07
CA VAL A 11 -12.84 16.80 37.92
C VAL A 11 -12.01 17.09 36.67
N VAL A 12 -11.34 16.07 36.15
CA VAL A 12 -10.60 16.12 34.88
C VAL A 12 -11.62 16.18 33.73
N THR A 13 -11.65 17.31 33.02
CA THR A 13 -12.62 17.55 31.96
C THR A 13 -12.28 16.74 30.69
N LYS A 14 -13.25 16.59 29.77
CA LYS A 14 -13.07 15.89 28.48
C LYS A 14 -11.95 16.52 27.63
N TYR A 15 -11.73 17.83 27.79
CA TYR A 15 -10.67 18.58 27.12
C TYR A 15 -9.27 18.25 27.68
N ASP A 16 -9.14 18.16 29.01
CA ASP A 16 -7.85 17.83 29.65
C ASP A 16 -7.39 16.40 29.32
N ARG A 17 -8.34 15.45 29.23
CA ARG A 17 -8.08 14.09 28.71
C ARG A 17 -7.66 14.09 27.25
N LYS A 18 -8.21 14.98 26.42
CA LYS A 18 -7.84 15.13 24.99
C LYS A 18 -6.44 15.75 24.84
N MET A 19 -6.08 16.70 25.70
CA MET A 19 -4.75 17.33 25.74
C MET A 19 -3.67 16.41 26.28
N GLN A 20 -3.97 15.59 27.29
CA GLN A 20 -3.05 14.54 27.74
C GLN A 20 -2.89 13.43 26.69
N LYS A 21 -3.98 13.03 26.02
CA LYS A 21 -3.90 12.16 24.83
C LYS A 21 -3.00 12.76 23.75
N ARG A 22 -3.16 14.06 23.42
CA ARG A 22 -2.30 14.74 22.44
C ARG A 22 -0.83 14.78 22.82
N LYS A 23 -0.46 15.05 24.08
CA LYS A 23 0.95 15.01 24.51
C LYS A 23 1.53 13.59 24.56
N GLU A 24 0.70 12.59 24.83
CA GLU A 24 1.09 11.18 24.77
C GLU A 24 1.15 10.66 23.33
N GLU A 25 0.28 11.18 22.44
CA GLU A 25 0.30 11.02 20.99
C GLU A 25 1.53 11.70 20.39
N GLU A 26 1.90 12.93 20.78
CA GLU A 26 3.13 13.61 20.36
C GLU A 26 4.40 12.85 20.81
N ARG A 27 4.42 12.28 22.03
CA ARG A 27 5.53 11.41 22.48
C ARG A 27 5.54 10.05 21.77
N LYS A 28 4.36 9.50 21.44
CA LYS A 28 4.23 8.29 20.62
C LYS A 28 4.57 8.58 19.15
N GLU A 29 4.33 9.77 18.64
CA GLU A 29 4.71 10.25 17.31
C GLU A 29 6.20 10.55 17.24
N ALA A 30 6.82 11.09 18.28
CA ALA A 30 8.28 11.19 18.35
C ALA A 30 8.94 9.80 18.36
N LYS A 31 8.37 8.85 19.10
CA LYS A 31 8.80 7.43 19.06
C LYS A 31 8.40 6.72 17.76
N ARG A 32 7.32 7.09 17.09
CA ARG A 32 6.90 6.54 15.79
C ARG A 32 7.70 7.12 14.64
N ARG A 33 8.06 8.41 14.66
CA ARG A 33 9.07 9.00 13.77
C ARG A 33 10.42 8.31 13.95
N TYR A 34 10.76 7.96 15.19
CA TYR A 34 11.91 7.09 15.48
C TYR A 34 11.72 5.68 14.87
N ILE A 35 10.56 5.02 15.03
CA ILE A 35 10.32 3.66 14.51
C ILE A 35 10.19 3.62 12.98
N THR A 36 9.56 4.60 12.34
CA THR A 36 9.40 4.72 10.88
C THR A 36 10.75 5.02 10.19
N LYS A 37 11.63 5.83 10.81
CA LYS A 37 13.06 5.97 10.40
C LYS A 37 13.83 4.64 10.41
N TRP A 38 13.33 3.62 11.12
CA TRP A 38 13.92 2.27 11.14
C TRP A 38 13.19 1.28 10.25
N VAL A 39 11.95 1.51 9.81
CA VAL A 39 11.24 0.55 8.92
C VAL A 39 11.90 0.46 7.54
N CYS A 40 12.58 1.49 7.06
CA CYS A 40 13.37 1.40 5.82
C CYS A 40 14.74 0.71 6.00
N ILE A 41 15.22 0.52 7.24
CA ILE A 41 16.57 -0.01 7.52
C ILE A 41 16.56 -1.29 8.40
N ALA A 42 15.45 -1.65 9.05
CA ALA A 42 15.33 -2.82 9.93
C ALA A 42 14.77 -4.06 9.20
N VAL A 43 14.26 -3.91 7.98
CA VAL A 43 13.91 -5.06 7.13
C VAL A 43 15.14 -5.59 6.35
N LEU A 44 16.31 -4.95 6.51
CA LEU A 44 17.57 -5.27 5.81
C LEU A 44 18.28 -6.57 6.25
N ALA A 45 17.80 -7.30 7.26
CA ALA A 45 18.66 -8.27 7.96
C ALA A 45 18.28 -9.77 7.85
N CYS A 46 17.22 -10.20 7.16
CA CYS A 46 16.80 -11.60 7.31
C CYS A 46 17.20 -12.64 6.25
N ILE A 47 17.52 -12.37 4.98
CA ILE A 47 17.90 -13.48 4.07
C ILE A 47 18.86 -13.06 2.95
N ILE A 48 20.17 -13.25 3.15
CA ILE A 48 21.11 -13.61 2.06
C ILE A 48 22.08 -14.68 2.58
N LEU A 49 21.84 -15.94 2.22
CA LEU A 49 22.80 -17.04 2.39
C LEU A 49 23.25 -17.57 1.02
N GLY A 50 24.57 -17.55 0.80
CA GLY A 50 25.30 -18.57 0.03
C GLY A 50 25.70 -18.29 -1.42
N SER A 51 26.94 -17.78 -1.59
CA SER A 51 28.03 -18.33 -2.43
C SER A 51 28.64 -17.42 -3.53
N GLY A 52 29.98 -17.43 -3.59
CA GLY A 52 30.76 -17.19 -4.81
C GLY A 52 31.58 -15.90 -4.88
N THR A 53 32.81 -15.93 -4.36
CA THR A 53 33.83 -14.91 -4.60
C THR A 53 34.27 -14.87 -6.06
N ALA A 54 34.46 -13.66 -6.60
CA ALA A 54 35.31 -13.42 -7.76
C ALA A 54 35.92 -12.02 -7.64
N THR A 55 37.21 -11.99 -7.32
CA THR A 55 38.07 -10.83 -7.17
C THR A 55 38.48 -10.27 -8.53
N GLY A 56 38.57 -8.94 -8.60
CA GLY A 56 39.45 -8.24 -9.54
C GLY A 56 38.73 -7.39 -10.59
N ILE A 57 38.53 -6.09 -10.29
CA ILE A 57 38.51 -5.05 -11.33
C ILE A 57 39.27 -3.81 -10.87
N LYS A 58 40.17 -3.36 -11.76
CA LYS A 58 41.09 -2.22 -11.68
C LYS A 58 40.41 -0.89 -11.30
N LEU A 59 41.16 -0.06 -10.54
CA LEU A 59 40.78 1.27 -10.03
C LEU A 59 40.28 2.28 -11.08
N ASN A 60 40.55 2.08 -12.38
CA ASN A 60 40.15 3.00 -13.44
C ASN A 60 38.68 2.87 -13.91
N SER A 61 37.90 1.98 -13.28
CA SER A 61 36.47 1.74 -13.56
C SER A 61 35.52 2.40 -12.56
N ILE A 62 36.05 3.00 -11.49
CA ILE A 62 35.27 3.40 -10.30
C ILE A 62 34.56 4.74 -10.51
N TYR A 63 35.21 5.69 -11.19
CA TYR A 63 34.70 7.04 -11.45
C TYR A 63 34.39 7.31 -12.93
N LYS A 64 34.35 6.26 -13.76
CA LYS A 64 33.92 6.40 -15.16
C LYS A 64 32.40 6.44 -15.22
N ASP A 65 31.89 7.31 -16.07
CA ASP A 65 30.48 7.45 -16.42
C ASP A 65 29.89 6.07 -16.76
N TYR A 66 29.06 5.54 -15.86
CA TYR A 66 28.43 4.23 -16.00
C TYR A 66 27.10 4.35 -16.74
N ILE A 67 26.26 5.26 -16.26
CA ILE A 67 25.06 5.78 -16.93
C ILE A 67 25.08 7.31 -16.89
N GLU A 68 24.05 7.94 -17.45
CA GLU A 68 23.84 9.37 -17.40
C GLU A 68 22.36 9.65 -17.14
N VAL A 69 22.07 10.55 -16.21
CA VAL A 69 20.73 10.99 -15.84
C VAL A 69 20.72 12.51 -15.87
N ASP A 70 19.97 13.07 -16.81
CA ASP A 70 19.86 14.50 -17.06
C ASP A 70 21.21 15.24 -17.19
N ASN A 71 22.07 14.75 -18.08
CA ASN A 71 23.45 15.21 -18.30
C ASN A 71 24.43 14.95 -17.15
N ASP A 72 23.94 14.49 -15.99
CA ASP A 72 24.81 14.12 -14.88
C ASP A 72 25.34 12.70 -15.02
N LYS A 73 26.66 12.61 -14.90
CA LYS A 73 27.42 11.37 -15.08
C LYS A 73 27.42 10.56 -13.79
N ILE A 74 26.64 9.50 -13.77
CA ILE A 74 26.55 8.59 -12.64
C ILE A 74 27.70 7.60 -12.71
N SER A 75 28.53 7.55 -11.67
CA SER A 75 29.66 6.63 -11.61
C SER A 75 29.20 5.19 -11.35
N GLN A 76 30.05 4.19 -11.63
CA GLN A 76 29.68 2.80 -11.35
C GLN A 76 29.44 2.56 -9.85
N ILE A 77 30.24 3.17 -8.97
CA ILE A 77 30.08 3.00 -7.52
C ILE A 77 28.78 3.63 -7.00
N GLU A 78 28.40 4.77 -7.55
CA GLU A 78 27.13 5.44 -7.24
C GLU A 78 25.95 4.61 -7.74
N PHE A 79 26.01 4.12 -8.98
CA PHE A 79 24.98 3.23 -9.50
C PHE A 79 24.84 1.95 -8.68
N ASP A 80 25.96 1.30 -8.32
CA ASP A 80 25.95 0.09 -7.49
C ASP A 80 25.36 0.38 -6.08
N PHE A 81 25.55 1.60 -5.53
CA PHE A 81 24.91 2.04 -4.29
C PHE A 81 23.39 2.13 -4.42
N TYR A 82 22.88 2.87 -5.41
CA TYR A 82 21.43 2.99 -5.62
C TYR A 82 20.78 1.67 -6.07
N TYR A 83 21.50 0.82 -6.80
CA TYR A 83 21.06 -0.54 -7.10
C TYR A 83 20.85 -1.35 -5.83
N GLY A 84 21.80 -1.28 -4.88
CA GLY A 84 21.67 -1.90 -3.57
C GLY A 84 20.43 -1.44 -2.82
N ILE A 85 20.22 -0.12 -2.74
CA ILE A 85 19.04 0.48 -2.11
C ILE A 85 17.75 0.02 -2.79
N ALA A 86 17.66 0.13 -4.12
CA ALA A 86 16.47 -0.22 -4.88
C ALA A 86 16.13 -1.71 -4.80
N LYS A 87 17.14 -2.58 -4.92
CA LYS A 87 16.97 -4.04 -4.76
C LYS A 87 16.49 -4.39 -3.37
N THR A 88 17.15 -3.88 -2.34
CA THR A 88 16.74 -4.10 -0.94
C THR A 88 15.30 -3.63 -0.73
N LYS A 89 14.98 -2.39 -1.12
CA LYS A 89 13.62 -1.85 -0.99
C LYS A 89 12.61 -2.77 -1.66
N SER A 90 12.90 -3.21 -2.88
CA SER A 90 12.00 -4.11 -3.62
C SER A 90 11.83 -5.47 -2.96
N LEU A 91 12.88 -6.08 -2.40
CA LEU A 91 12.77 -7.39 -1.76
C LEU A 91 12.06 -7.32 -0.40
N ASN A 92 12.24 -6.22 0.31
CA ASN A 92 11.80 -6.07 1.69
C ASN A 92 10.44 -5.39 1.84
N THR A 93 9.86 -4.88 0.75
CA THR A 93 8.52 -4.29 0.79
C THR A 93 7.49 -5.36 1.13
N THR A 94 6.69 -5.11 2.17
CA THR A 94 5.57 -5.98 2.56
C THR A 94 4.48 -5.95 1.49
N LEU A 95 4.04 -7.14 1.07
CA LEU A 95 2.95 -7.31 0.12
C LEU A 95 1.61 -7.50 0.84
N TYR A 96 1.53 -8.50 1.72
CA TYR A 96 0.35 -8.76 2.54
C TYR A 96 0.73 -9.51 3.82
N GLY A 97 0.15 -9.10 4.95
CA GLY A 97 0.48 -9.67 6.26
C GLY A 97 1.98 -9.59 6.55
N SER A 98 2.63 -10.73 6.77
CA SER A 98 4.08 -10.84 6.96
C SER A 98 4.86 -11.18 5.70
N MET A 99 4.21 -11.36 4.55
CA MET A 99 4.86 -11.73 3.29
C MET A 99 5.48 -10.51 2.62
N THR A 100 6.75 -10.62 2.23
CA THR A 100 7.46 -9.61 1.45
C THR A 100 7.43 -9.92 -0.04
N TYR A 101 7.73 -8.92 -0.87
CA TYR A 101 7.98 -9.14 -2.30
C TYR A 101 9.16 -10.09 -2.54
N GLY A 102 10.17 -10.14 -1.67
CA GLY A 102 11.25 -11.11 -1.74
C GLY A 102 10.77 -12.55 -1.55
N ASP A 103 9.87 -12.78 -0.59
CA ASP A 103 9.23 -14.08 -0.39
C ASP A 103 8.40 -14.47 -1.61
N TYR A 104 7.67 -13.51 -2.16
CA TYR A 104 6.86 -13.70 -3.36
C TYR A 104 7.72 -14.04 -4.58
N TYR A 105 8.76 -13.25 -4.86
CA TYR A 105 9.69 -13.50 -5.97
C TYR A 105 10.37 -14.86 -5.84
N SER A 106 10.75 -15.24 -4.62
CA SER A 106 11.40 -16.53 -4.37
C SER A 106 10.44 -17.70 -4.59
N SER A 107 9.21 -17.60 -4.07
CA SER A 107 8.25 -18.71 -4.05
C SER A 107 7.47 -18.87 -5.35
N TYR A 108 7.14 -17.76 -6.03
CA TYR A 108 6.26 -17.75 -7.20
C TYR A 108 6.98 -17.39 -8.51
N MET A 109 8.07 -16.63 -8.44
CA MET A 109 8.86 -16.24 -9.63
C MET A 109 10.20 -16.96 -9.73
N GLY A 110 10.51 -17.86 -8.79
CA GLY A 110 11.72 -18.67 -8.80
C GLY A 110 13.03 -17.88 -8.61
N TYR A 111 12.95 -16.64 -8.11
CA TYR A 111 14.11 -15.81 -7.84
C TYR A 111 14.98 -16.42 -6.74
N LYS A 112 16.30 -16.41 -6.94
CA LYS A 112 17.29 -16.97 -6.02
C LYS A 112 18.30 -15.90 -5.66
N THR A 113 18.27 -15.45 -4.39
CA THR A 113 19.23 -14.48 -3.85
C THR A 113 20.67 -15.01 -3.84
N SER A 114 20.86 -16.33 -3.88
CA SER A 114 22.15 -17.01 -3.98
C SER A 114 22.77 -17.00 -5.39
N GLN A 115 22.02 -16.59 -6.41
CA GLN A 115 22.49 -16.53 -7.80
C GLN A 115 22.65 -15.09 -8.27
N SER A 116 23.42 -14.87 -9.33
CA SER A 116 23.58 -13.53 -9.91
C SER A 116 22.26 -13.04 -10.49
N ASP A 117 21.88 -11.79 -10.20
CA ASP A 117 20.69 -11.17 -10.80
C ASP A 117 20.78 -11.15 -12.34
N LYS A 118 21.99 -11.12 -12.91
CA LYS A 118 22.22 -11.12 -14.37
C LYS A 118 22.01 -12.47 -15.04
N SER A 119 22.07 -13.55 -14.28
CA SER A 119 21.89 -14.91 -14.80
C SER A 119 20.46 -15.42 -14.65
N GLN A 120 19.57 -14.63 -14.06
CA GLN A 120 18.21 -15.03 -13.73
C GLN A 120 17.23 -14.23 -14.58
N GLU A 121 16.34 -14.93 -15.26
CA GLU A 121 15.27 -14.33 -16.07
C GLU A 121 14.16 -13.79 -15.16
N TYR A 122 13.73 -12.56 -15.40
CA TYR A 122 12.54 -11.93 -14.79
C TYR A 122 11.34 -12.06 -15.73
N SER A 123 11.55 -11.78 -17.02
CA SER A 123 10.61 -12.04 -18.11
C SER A 123 11.38 -12.23 -19.42
N THR A 124 10.69 -12.54 -20.53
CA THR A 124 11.33 -12.76 -21.83
C THR A 124 12.25 -11.60 -22.20
N ASP A 125 13.53 -11.91 -22.42
CA ASP A 125 14.61 -10.95 -22.73
C ASP A 125 14.86 -9.87 -21.66
N TYR A 126 14.50 -10.13 -20.40
CA TYR A 126 14.63 -9.19 -19.30
C TYR A 126 15.05 -9.91 -18.01
N THR A 127 16.21 -9.57 -17.47
CA THR A 127 16.77 -10.22 -16.28
C THR A 127 16.31 -9.55 -14.98
N TRP A 128 16.48 -10.24 -13.85
CA TRP A 128 16.32 -9.62 -12.54
C TRP A 128 17.27 -8.44 -12.34
N TYR A 129 18.46 -8.48 -12.93
CA TYR A 129 19.36 -7.34 -12.93
C TYR A 129 18.76 -6.15 -13.67
N ASP A 130 18.14 -6.35 -14.83
CA ASP A 130 17.47 -5.27 -15.55
C ASP A 130 16.32 -4.68 -14.71
N PHE A 131 15.49 -5.52 -14.08
CA PHE A 131 14.43 -5.06 -13.18
C PHE A 131 14.96 -4.16 -12.05
N PHE A 132 15.94 -4.62 -11.28
CA PHE A 132 16.50 -3.82 -10.19
C PHE A 132 17.31 -2.60 -10.68
N ALA A 133 17.96 -2.70 -11.84
CA ALA A 133 18.67 -1.59 -12.46
C ALA A 133 17.74 -0.46 -12.90
N ASN A 134 16.55 -0.78 -13.43
CA ASN A 134 15.54 0.23 -13.75
C ASN A 134 15.01 0.91 -12.48
N SER A 135 14.74 0.13 -11.42
CA SER A 135 14.37 0.69 -10.11
C SER A 135 15.46 1.60 -9.52
N ALA A 136 16.74 1.25 -9.73
CA ALA A 136 17.87 2.08 -9.34
C ALA A 136 17.89 3.41 -10.10
N VAL A 137 17.67 3.41 -11.42
CA VAL A 137 17.54 4.64 -12.21
C VAL A 137 16.41 5.51 -11.68
N SER A 138 15.23 4.95 -11.39
CA SER A 138 14.11 5.71 -10.82
C SER A 138 14.48 6.34 -9.48
N THR A 139 15.18 5.60 -8.62
CA THR A 139 15.64 6.11 -7.31
C THR A 139 16.67 7.23 -7.48
N ILE A 140 17.59 7.12 -8.45
CA ILE A 140 18.53 8.19 -8.79
C ILE A 140 17.78 9.43 -9.26
N LYS A 141 16.83 9.29 -10.20
CA LYS A 141 16.02 10.40 -10.70
C LYS A 141 15.29 11.12 -9.57
N GLU A 142 14.60 10.37 -8.70
CA GLU A 142 13.87 10.93 -7.57
C GLU A 142 14.81 11.62 -6.57
N THR A 143 15.94 10.99 -6.22
CA THR A 143 16.92 11.57 -5.30
C THR A 143 17.45 12.90 -5.82
N LYS A 144 17.81 12.98 -7.11
CA LYS A 144 18.29 14.21 -7.73
C LYS A 144 17.23 15.30 -7.75
N ALA A 145 16.00 14.96 -8.15
CA ALA A 145 14.88 15.89 -8.16
C ALA A 145 14.60 16.47 -6.76
N LEU A 146 14.63 15.62 -5.73
CA LEU A 146 14.43 16.04 -4.35
C LEU A 146 15.57 16.95 -3.86
N LEU A 147 16.81 16.68 -4.24
CA LEU A 147 17.96 17.53 -3.86
C LEU A 147 17.91 18.89 -4.57
N GLU A 148 17.57 18.91 -5.87
CA GLU A 148 17.38 20.12 -6.65
C GLU A 148 16.27 20.99 -6.05
N ASP A 149 15.13 20.39 -5.73
CA ASP A 149 14.00 21.09 -5.13
C ASP A 149 14.30 21.54 -3.69
N ALA A 150 15.01 20.72 -2.89
CA ALA A 150 15.48 21.10 -1.57
C ALA A 150 16.36 22.35 -1.63
N ASP A 151 17.30 22.40 -2.58
CA ASP A 151 18.20 23.54 -2.75
C ASP A 151 17.43 24.79 -3.26
N ALA A 152 16.50 24.61 -4.19
CA ALA A 152 15.65 25.69 -4.70
C ALA A 152 14.76 26.31 -3.61
N ASN A 153 14.29 25.50 -2.65
CA ASN A 153 13.47 25.94 -1.51
C ASN A 153 14.30 26.31 -0.27
N GLY A 154 15.63 26.26 -0.34
CA GLY A 154 16.52 26.62 0.76
C GLY A 154 16.40 25.69 1.98
N PHE A 155 16.13 24.41 1.76
CA PHE A 155 16.05 23.41 2.83
C PHE A 155 17.44 23.13 3.43
N THR A 156 17.54 23.25 4.75
CA THR A 156 18.76 22.93 5.50
C THR A 156 18.64 21.57 6.17
N TYR A 157 19.64 20.72 6.00
CA TYR A 157 19.69 19.40 6.60
C TYR A 157 20.60 19.38 7.85
N ASP A 158 20.08 19.86 8.96
CA ASP A 158 20.86 20.09 10.19
C ASP A 158 21.35 18.80 10.88
N ASN A 159 20.70 17.66 10.62
CA ASN A 159 21.00 16.38 11.30
C ASN A 159 21.89 15.44 10.47
N GLU A 160 22.53 15.94 9.40
CA GLU A 160 23.27 15.11 8.43
C GLU A 160 24.25 14.12 9.07
N ASP A 161 25.13 14.58 9.95
CA ASP A 161 26.15 13.71 10.56
C ASP A 161 25.54 12.71 11.54
N ALA A 162 24.49 13.10 12.28
CA ALA A 162 23.82 12.21 13.23
C ALA A 162 23.05 11.10 12.52
N ASP A 163 22.28 11.44 11.48
CA ASP A 163 21.53 10.46 10.69
C ASP A 163 22.49 9.55 9.89
N TYR A 164 23.63 10.08 9.43
CA TYR A 164 24.70 9.27 8.82
C TYR A 164 25.29 8.26 9.82
N ASP A 165 25.69 8.70 11.01
CA ASP A 165 26.27 7.82 12.02
C ASP A 165 25.26 6.76 12.49
N GLU A 166 23.99 7.14 12.63
CA GLU A 166 22.90 6.21 12.93
C GLU A 166 22.81 5.14 11.83
N PHE A 167 22.75 5.54 10.55
CA PHE A 167 22.68 4.62 9.42
C PHE A 167 23.86 3.64 9.39
N ILE A 168 25.09 4.14 9.54
CA ILE A 168 26.30 3.32 9.59
C ILE A 168 26.26 2.35 10.78
N GLY A 169 25.73 2.79 11.92
CA GLY A 169 25.48 1.93 13.08
C GLY A 169 24.61 0.73 12.72
N LYS A 170 23.47 0.96 12.07
CA LYS A 170 22.55 -0.13 11.64
C LYS A 170 23.22 -1.10 10.69
N LEU A 171 24.05 -0.59 9.76
CA LEU A 171 24.79 -1.46 8.83
C LEU A 171 25.81 -2.35 9.55
N LYS A 172 26.44 -1.85 10.61
CA LYS A 172 27.37 -2.64 11.43
C LYS A 172 26.62 -3.70 12.23
N ASP A 173 25.48 -3.35 12.81
CA ASP A 173 24.63 -4.30 13.53
C ASP A 173 24.13 -5.41 12.60
N ALA A 174 23.63 -5.06 11.42
CA ALA A 174 23.18 -6.03 10.42
C ALA A 174 24.35 -6.92 9.91
N ALA A 175 25.56 -6.38 9.75
CA ALA A 175 26.74 -7.17 9.41
C ALA A 175 27.07 -8.20 10.51
N ASN A 176 26.96 -7.80 11.78
CA ASN A 176 27.17 -8.69 12.92
C ASN A 176 26.09 -9.79 12.97
N GLU A 177 24.83 -9.44 12.75
CA GLU A 177 23.71 -10.40 12.69
C GLU A 177 23.87 -11.41 11.54
N ALA A 178 24.40 -10.96 10.41
CA ALA A 178 24.69 -11.81 9.25
C ALA A 178 26.03 -12.58 9.35
N ASP A 179 26.70 -12.55 10.51
CA ASP A 179 28.01 -13.18 10.76
C ASP A 179 29.07 -12.84 9.68
N THR A 180 29.13 -11.56 9.29
CA THR A 180 30.05 -11.08 8.27
C THR A 180 30.76 -9.79 8.68
N SER A 181 31.88 -9.48 8.02
CA SER A 181 32.59 -8.22 8.30
C SER A 181 31.79 -7.04 7.73
N TYR A 182 31.76 -5.91 8.43
CA TYR A 182 31.12 -4.68 7.92
C TYR A 182 31.62 -4.28 6.52
N SER A 183 32.90 -4.48 6.23
CA SER A 183 33.48 -4.24 4.90
C SER A 183 32.89 -5.15 3.82
N ASP A 184 32.68 -6.43 4.13
CA ASP A 184 32.11 -7.38 3.19
C ASP A 184 30.59 -7.20 3.07
N TYR A 185 29.91 -6.84 4.16
CA TYR A 185 28.50 -6.45 4.13
C TYR A 185 28.26 -5.26 3.21
N LEU A 186 29.06 -4.19 3.31
CA LEU A 186 29.00 -3.05 2.40
C LEU A 186 29.18 -3.45 0.93
N LYS A 187 30.10 -4.39 0.65
CA LYS A 187 30.33 -4.88 -0.72
C LYS A 187 29.19 -5.74 -1.25
N GLN A 188 28.52 -6.48 -0.36
CA GLN A 188 27.34 -7.28 -0.73
C GLN A 188 26.17 -6.37 -1.07
N MET A 189 25.95 -5.32 -0.28
CA MET A 189 24.84 -4.39 -0.51
C MET A 189 25.08 -3.41 -1.65
N PHE A 190 26.23 -2.73 -1.65
CA PHE A 190 26.50 -1.60 -2.56
C PHE A 190 27.56 -1.94 -3.63
N GLY A 191 27.79 -3.24 -3.85
CA GLY A 191 28.68 -3.74 -4.88
C GLY A 191 30.16 -3.83 -4.46
N LYS A 192 30.93 -4.64 -5.21
CA LYS A 192 32.31 -5.06 -4.87
C LYS A 192 33.32 -3.95 -4.60
N ARG A 193 33.02 -2.71 -5.04
CA ARG A 193 33.89 -1.53 -4.90
C ARG A 193 33.56 -0.69 -3.66
N ALA A 194 32.49 -1.02 -2.95
CA ALA A 194 32.02 -0.29 -1.80
C ALA A 194 33.03 -0.33 -0.65
N THR A 195 33.19 0.84 -0.05
CA THR A 195 33.86 1.10 1.22
C THR A 195 33.13 2.28 1.82
N GLU A 196 33.06 2.40 3.15
CA GLU A 196 32.38 3.51 3.82
C GLU A 196 32.76 4.88 3.21
N LYS A 197 34.06 5.15 3.07
CA LYS A 197 34.58 6.39 2.45
C LYS A 197 34.05 6.67 1.04
N ARG A 198 33.82 5.63 0.23
CA ARG A 198 33.39 5.76 -1.17
C ARG A 198 31.89 5.94 -1.33
N VAL A 199 31.10 5.42 -0.38
CA VAL A 199 29.63 5.55 -0.42
C VAL A 199 29.14 6.71 0.42
N LYS A 200 30.01 7.32 1.24
CA LYS A 200 29.67 8.37 2.20
C LYS A 200 28.85 9.51 1.59
N GLU A 201 29.34 10.12 0.51
CA GLU A 201 28.66 11.27 -0.10
C GLU A 201 27.30 10.87 -0.69
N PHE A 202 27.23 9.73 -1.41
CA PHE A 202 25.96 9.23 -1.96
C PHE A 202 24.94 8.90 -0.87
N LEU A 203 25.40 8.39 0.27
CA LEU A 203 24.56 8.13 1.43
C LEU A 203 24.07 9.44 2.05
N LYS A 204 24.92 10.46 2.17
CA LYS A 204 24.50 11.78 2.68
C LYS A 204 23.47 12.43 1.75
N ASP A 205 23.67 12.38 0.44
CA ASP A 205 22.73 12.85 -0.57
C ASP A 205 21.38 12.12 -0.44
N TYR A 206 21.40 10.79 -0.36
CA TYR A 206 20.19 9.99 -0.17
C TYR A 206 19.47 10.28 1.16
N LEU A 207 20.21 10.52 2.25
CA LEU A 207 19.65 10.89 3.54
C LEU A 207 19.03 12.30 3.51
N LYS A 208 19.69 13.26 2.87
CA LYS A 208 19.14 14.61 2.66
C LYS A 208 17.87 14.56 1.82
N SER A 209 17.84 13.78 0.74
CA SER A 209 16.65 13.65 -0.10
C SER A 209 15.48 13.01 0.64
N THR A 210 15.73 11.99 1.48
CA THR A 210 14.68 11.38 2.32
C THR A 210 14.18 12.30 3.42
N ALA A 211 15.07 13.09 4.05
CA ALA A 211 14.66 14.10 5.02
C ALA A 211 13.79 15.20 4.37
N TYR A 212 14.14 15.60 3.15
CA TYR A 212 13.35 16.57 2.40
C TYR A 212 12.01 15.98 1.92
N GLN A 213 11.99 14.72 1.49
CA GLN A 213 10.75 13.99 1.18
C GLN A 213 9.80 13.97 2.39
N GLU A 214 10.29 13.75 3.61
CA GLU A 214 9.47 13.85 4.84
C GLU A 214 8.90 15.27 5.02
N LYS A 215 9.70 16.31 4.72
CA LYS A 215 9.20 17.69 4.75
C LYS A 215 8.10 17.93 3.71
N LEU A 216 8.25 17.36 2.52
CA LEU A 216 7.24 17.44 1.46
C LEU A 216 5.97 16.70 1.85
N THR A 217 6.04 15.54 2.51
CA THR A 217 4.83 14.83 2.93
C THR A 217 4.03 15.59 3.98
N GLU A 218 4.70 16.29 4.90
CA GLU A 218 4.04 17.22 5.82
C GLU A 218 3.38 18.41 5.07
N THR A 219 4.07 18.94 4.06
CA THR A 219 3.63 20.13 3.32
C THR A 219 2.50 19.84 2.34
N LEU A 220 2.52 18.64 1.74
CA LEU A 220 1.54 18.17 0.76
C LEU A 220 0.38 17.40 1.40
N ALA A 221 0.36 17.24 2.72
CA ALA A 221 -0.69 16.55 3.45
C ALA A 221 -2.08 17.07 3.04
N ALA A 222 -3.01 16.14 2.81
CA ALA A 222 -4.38 16.49 2.48
C ALA A 222 -5.09 17.13 3.68
N SER A 223 -5.78 18.24 3.42
CA SER A 223 -6.70 18.85 4.37
C SER A 223 -7.96 18.01 4.53
N ASP A 224 -8.64 18.12 5.68
CA ASP A 224 -9.90 17.41 5.91
C ASP A 224 -10.96 17.78 4.85
N SER A 225 -10.94 19.02 4.31
CA SER A 225 -11.82 19.43 3.21
C SER A 225 -11.53 18.71 1.89
N GLU A 226 -10.26 18.46 1.57
CA GLU A 226 -9.89 17.71 0.36
C GLU A 226 -10.27 16.23 0.49
N VAL A 227 -10.15 15.67 1.70
CA VAL A 227 -10.61 14.32 2.01
C VAL A 227 -12.13 14.21 1.82
N SER A 228 -12.89 15.16 2.36
CA SER A 228 -14.35 15.18 2.18
C SER A 228 -14.74 15.32 0.70
N ALA A 229 -14.09 16.21 -0.05
CA ALA A 229 -14.35 16.37 -1.48
C ALA A 229 -14.05 15.09 -2.27
N TYR A 230 -12.90 14.46 -2.01
CA TYR A 230 -12.54 13.20 -2.65
C TYR A 230 -13.52 12.08 -2.31
N TYR A 231 -13.94 11.98 -1.04
CA TYR A 231 -14.98 11.04 -0.63
C TYR A 231 -16.30 11.28 -1.39
N GLU A 232 -16.76 12.53 -1.48
CA GLU A 232 -18.02 12.88 -2.15
C GLU A 232 -18.05 12.45 -3.62
N ASP A 233 -16.90 12.57 -4.31
CA ASP A 233 -16.75 12.15 -5.71
C ASP A 233 -16.58 10.61 -5.87
N ASN A 234 -16.30 9.89 -4.78
CA ASN A 234 -15.95 8.46 -4.80
C ASN A 234 -16.78 7.62 -3.81
N LYS A 235 -17.98 8.09 -3.44
CA LYS A 235 -18.83 7.49 -2.39
C LYS A 235 -19.03 5.98 -2.54
N ASP A 236 -19.26 5.49 -3.77
CA ASP A 236 -19.48 4.08 -4.06
C ASP A 236 -18.31 3.16 -3.64
N THR A 237 -17.10 3.70 -3.53
CA THR A 237 -15.89 2.96 -3.14
C THR A 237 -15.78 2.80 -1.61
N TYR A 238 -16.30 3.78 -0.88
CA TYR A 238 -16.07 3.93 0.56
C TYR A 238 -17.31 3.65 1.40
N ASP A 239 -18.50 3.85 0.83
CA ASP A 239 -19.75 3.60 1.52
C ASP A 239 -19.95 2.12 1.78
N LYS A 240 -20.57 1.88 2.92
CA LYS A 240 -21.06 0.57 3.34
C LYS A 240 -22.55 0.50 3.05
N PHE A 241 -22.97 -0.65 2.54
CA PHE A 241 -24.34 -0.93 2.16
C PHE A 241 -24.94 -1.97 3.08
N GLU A 242 -26.23 -1.79 3.34
CA GLU A 242 -27.07 -2.74 4.06
C GLU A 242 -28.30 -3.04 3.20
N TYR A 243 -28.57 -4.32 3.00
CA TYR A 243 -29.69 -4.78 2.18
C TYR A 243 -30.05 -6.21 2.55
N ARG A 244 -31.23 -6.66 2.13
CA ARG A 244 -31.58 -8.07 2.12
C ARG A 244 -31.54 -8.63 0.72
N MET A 245 -31.10 -9.87 0.62
CA MET A 245 -31.02 -10.57 -0.66
C MET A 245 -31.55 -11.99 -0.53
N PHE A 246 -32.28 -12.43 -1.56
CA PHE A 246 -32.68 -13.82 -1.75
C PHE A 246 -32.39 -14.22 -3.20
N LYS A 247 -31.86 -15.42 -3.39
CA LYS A 247 -31.48 -15.93 -4.71
C LYS A 247 -32.44 -17.04 -5.13
N VAL A 248 -33.04 -16.88 -6.32
CA VAL A 248 -33.82 -17.93 -6.99
C VAL A 248 -32.98 -18.45 -8.15
N LYS A 249 -32.56 -19.72 -8.06
CA LYS A 249 -31.80 -20.36 -9.13
C LYS A 249 -32.74 -20.98 -10.16
N ALA A 250 -32.45 -20.82 -11.45
CA ALA A 250 -33.12 -21.59 -12.49
C ALA A 250 -32.52 -23.00 -12.59
N GLU A 251 -33.32 -23.98 -13.00
CA GLU A 251 -32.86 -25.37 -13.15
C GLU A 251 -31.78 -25.49 -14.23
N SER A 252 -31.90 -24.70 -15.29
CA SER A 252 -30.93 -24.58 -16.38
C SER A 252 -31.00 -23.19 -17.02
N SER A 253 -30.10 -22.93 -17.97
CA SER A 253 -30.10 -21.69 -18.77
C SER A 253 -31.14 -21.71 -19.91
N ASP A 254 -31.97 -22.76 -19.99
CA ASP A 254 -33.05 -22.83 -20.97
C ASP A 254 -34.11 -21.75 -20.69
N SER A 255 -34.64 -21.17 -21.76
CA SER A 255 -35.61 -20.06 -21.67
C SER A 255 -36.85 -20.35 -20.83
N SER A 256 -37.32 -21.61 -20.80
CA SER A 256 -38.46 -22.01 -19.96
C SER A 256 -38.10 -22.00 -18.47
N ASP A 257 -36.90 -22.45 -18.13
CA ASP A 257 -36.46 -22.58 -16.74
C ASP A 257 -36.14 -21.21 -16.15
N MET A 258 -35.50 -20.35 -16.94
CA MET A 258 -35.31 -18.94 -16.61
C MET A 258 -36.66 -18.21 -16.43
N ALA A 259 -37.64 -18.46 -17.30
CA ALA A 259 -38.98 -17.88 -17.15
C ALA A 259 -39.69 -18.34 -15.86
N ASN A 260 -39.58 -19.63 -15.51
CA ASN A 260 -40.15 -20.19 -14.29
C ASN A 260 -39.48 -19.60 -13.02
N ALA A 261 -38.15 -19.48 -13.03
CA ALA A 261 -37.40 -18.85 -11.95
C ALA A 261 -37.76 -17.36 -11.80
N LYS A 262 -37.94 -16.66 -12.91
CA LYS A 262 -38.41 -15.26 -12.92
C LYS A 262 -39.80 -15.10 -12.33
N GLU A 263 -40.74 -15.99 -12.67
CA GLU A 263 -42.08 -16.00 -12.08
C GLU A 263 -42.02 -16.23 -10.56
N THR A 264 -41.16 -17.16 -10.12
CA THR A 264 -40.93 -17.42 -8.70
C THR A 264 -40.37 -16.19 -7.97
N ALA A 265 -39.36 -15.54 -8.55
CA ALA A 265 -38.76 -14.34 -7.99
C ALA A 265 -39.76 -13.15 -7.94
N ASN A 266 -40.60 -12.99 -8.96
CA ASN A 266 -41.66 -11.99 -8.97
C ASN A 266 -42.76 -12.29 -7.95
N SER A 267 -43.10 -13.58 -7.76
CA SER A 267 -44.06 -14.02 -6.74
C SER A 267 -43.54 -13.72 -5.34
N PHE A 268 -42.26 -13.99 -5.07
CA PHE A 268 -41.58 -13.55 -3.85
C PHE A 268 -41.72 -12.04 -3.68
N ALA A 269 -41.28 -11.25 -4.66
CA ALA A 269 -41.22 -9.80 -4.56
C ALA A 269 -42.62 -9.18 -4.36
N SER A 270 -43.65 -9.72 -5.01
CA SER A 270 -45.04 -9.23 -4.88
C SER A 270 -45.59 -9.32 -3.46
N GLY A 271 -45.04 -10.21 -2.64
CA GLY A 271 -45.43 -10.39 -1.26
C GLY A 271 -44.58 -9.61 -0.26
N VAL A 272 -43.70 -8.71 -0.71
CA VAL A 272 -42.85 -7.87 0.13
C VAL A 272 -43.36 -6.43 0.13
N SER A 273 -43.81 -5.95 1.29
CA SER A 273 -44.15 -4.53 1.50
C SER A 273 -43.36 -3.88 2.65
N SER A 274 -42.58 -4.69 3.36
CA SER A 274 -41.75 -4.31 4.49
C SER A 274 -40.57 -5.28 4.61
N GLU A 275 -39.58 -4.90 5.40
CA GLU A 275 -38.44 -5.78 5.68
C GLU A 275 -38.86 -7.11 6.33
N LEU A 276 -39.84 -7.08 7.24
CA LEU A 276 -40.39 -8.28 7.88
C LEU A 276 -41.07 -9.20 6.85
N ASP A 277 -41.76 -8.62 5.86
CA ASP A 277 -42.33 -9.43 4.78
C ASP A 277 -41.23 -10.10 3.98
N PHE A 278 -40.11 -9.41 3.69
CA PHE A 278 -38.97 -10.01 3.00
C PHE A 278 -38.46 -11.25 3.75
N ILE A 279 -38.25 -11.14 5.07
CA ILE A 279 -37.81 -12.26 5.92
C ILE A 279 -38.83 -13.42 5.84
N ASN A 280 -40.12 -13.11 5.91
CA ASN A 280 -41.17 -14.12 5.81
C ASN A 280 -41.24 -14.76 4.42
N GLN A 281 -41.01 -14.00 3.35
CA GLN A 281 -40.91 -14.54 1.99
C GLN A 281 -39.69 -15.46 1.86
N CYS A 282 -38.54 -15.12 2.45
CA CYS A 282 -37.38 -16.01 2.48
C CYS A 282 -37.74 -17.38 3.07
N ARG A 283 -38.45 -17.42 4.21
CA ARG A 283 -38.91 -18.68 4.82
C ARG A 283 -39.88 -19.46 3.95
N LYS A 284 -40.78 -18.75 3.26
CA LYS A 284 -41.82 -19.35 2.42
C LYS A 284 -41.26 -19.94 1.14
N PHE A 285 -40.27 -19.28 0.55
CA PHE A 285 -39.66 -19.65 -0.74
C PHE A 285 -38.34 -20.41 -0.59
N ALA A 286 -37.86 -20.64 0.63
CA ALA A 286 -36.76 -21.56 0.90
C ALA A 286 -37.07 -22.96 0.35
N GLU A 287 -36.04 -23.66 -0.12
CA GLU A 287 -36.18 -25.02 -0.62
C GLU A 287 -36.63 -25.97 0.51
N ALA A 288 -37.36 -27.03 0.15
CA ALA A 288 -37.85 -27.98 1.14
C ALA A 288 -36.70 -28.63 1.92
N GLY A 289 -36.61 -28.36 3.22
CA GLY A 289 -35.55 -28.85 4.09
C GLY A 289 -34.36 -27.90 4.26
N ASP A 290 -34.37 -26.73 3.61
CA ASP A 290 -33.42 -25.65 3.87
C ASP A 290 -33.84 -24.86 5.12
N ASP A 291 -33.06 -24.97 6.19
CA ASP A 291 -33.27 -24.27 7.45
C ASP A 291 -32.47 -22.96 7.57
N THR A 292 -31.73 -22.57 6.53
CA THR A 292 -30.91 -21.34 6.50
C THR A 292 -31.73 -20.12 6.92
N TYR A 293 -32.95 -20.00 6.40
CA TYR A 293 -33.83 -18.85 6.62
C TYR A 293 -34.69 -18.95 7.90
N ALA A 294 -34.41 -19.92 8.78
CA ALA A 294 -34.98 -19.94 10.12
C ALA A 294 -34.51 -18.75 10.96
N ASP A 295 -33.28 -18.26 10.73
CA ASP A 295 -32.72 -17.04 11.31
C ASP A 295 -33.14 -15.80 10.50
N ASP A 296 -33.70 -14.79 11.19
CA ASP A 296 -34.09 -13.49 10.62
C ASP A 296 -32.91 -12.73 10.00
N ALA A 297 -31.67 -13.02 10.40
CA ALA A 297 -30.47 -12.41 9.84
C ALA A 297 -29.98 -13.08 8.55
N ALA A 298 -30.52 -14.25 8.16
CA ALA A 298 -29.95 -15.06 7.08
C ALA A 298 -29.88 -14.36 5.71
N SER A 299 -30.83 -13.48 5.41
CA SER A 299 -30.86 -12.70 4.18
C SER A 299 -30.18 -11.33 4.29
N LEU A 300 -29.77 -10.91 5.49
CA LEU A 300 -29.21 -9.59 5.74
C LEU A 300 -27.73 -9.55 5.35
N VAL A 301 -27.40 -8.62 4.46
CA VAL A 301 -26.03 -8.23 4.16
C VAL A 301 -25.80 -6.86 4.77
N THR A 302 -24.72 -6.71 5.54
CA THR A 302 -24.40 -5.47 6.27
C THR A 302 -22.90 -5.20 6.21
N GLU A 303 -22.51 -3.94 6.47
CA GLU A 303 -21.12 -3.47 6.48
C GLU A 303 -20.32 -3.81 5.20
N THR A 304 -21.00 -4.00 4.06
CA THR A 304 -20.37 -4.45 2.81
C THR A 304 -20.04 -3.28 1.88
N LYS A 305 -18.89 -3.34 1.22
CA LYS A 305 -18.48 -2.37 0.18
C LYS A 305 -19.00 -2.82 -1.18
N LYS A 306 -19.21 -1.87 -2.11
CA LYS A 306 -19.68 -2.16 -3.48
C LYS A 306 -18.85 -3.25 -4.17
N SER A 307 -17.53 -3.26 -3.96
CA SER A 307 -16.61 -4.26 -4.53
C SER A 307 -16.87 -5.71 -4.11
N ASN A 308 -17.63 -5.90 -3.03
CA ASN A 308 -17.96 -7.22 -2.48
C ASN A 308 -19.42 -7.62 -2.74
N ILE A 309 -20.20 -6.77 -3.41
CA ILE A 309 -21.58 -7.04 -3.82
C ILE A 309 -21.53 -7.82 -5.13
N GLU A 310 -22.49 -8.72 -5.33
CA GLU A 310 -22.70 -9.41 -6.59
C GLU A 310 -22.75 -8.41 -7.76
N GLU A 311 -21.96 -8.65 -8.81
CA GLU A 311 -21.77 -7.69 -9.91
C GLU A 311 -23.09 -7.25 -10.54
N ALA A 312 -24.02 -8.18 -10.75
CA ALA A 312 -25.36 -7.90 -11.28
C ALA A 312 -26.18 -6.95 -10.37
N CYS A 313 -25.94 -6.96 -9.07
CA CYS A 313 -26.67 -6.18 -8.06
C CYS A 313 -25.97 -4.85 -7.70
N ALA A 314 -24.66 -4.77 -7.90
CA ALA A 314 -23.80 -3.72 -7.34
C ALA A 314 -24.24 -2.30 -7.75
N ASP A 315 -24.57 -2.07 -9.03
CA ASP A 315 -24.98 -0.75 -9.50
C ASP A 315 -26.37 -0.33 -9.02
N TRP A 316 -27.29 -1.29 -8.89
CA TRP A 316 -28.62 -1.00 -8.35
C TRP A 316 -28.54 -0.65 -6.86
N ILE A 317 -27.79 -1.43 -6.07
CA ILE A 317 -27.62 -1.19 -4.63
C ILE A 317 -26.87 0.12 -4.39
N ALA A 318 -25.84 0.41 -5.20
CA ALA A 318 -25.04 1.62 -5.06
C ALA A 318 -25.68 2.89 -5.66
N SER A 319 -26.84 2.79 -6.30
CA SER A 319 -27.52 3.96 -6.86
C SER A 319 -27.88 4.98 -5.77
N SER A 320 -27.60 6.25 -6.04
CA SER A 320 -27.95 7.36 -5.13
C SER A 320 -29.46 7.62 -5.04
N ASP A 321 -30.26 7.03 -5.94
CA ASP A 321 -31.72 7.15 -5.93
C ASP A 321 -32.37 6.20 -4.90
N ARG A 322 -31.60 5.26 -4.33
CA ARG A 322 -32.11 4.22 -3.42
C ARG A 322 -32.64 4.81 -2.12
N LYS A 323 -33.76 4.26 -1.65
CA LYS A 323 -34.38 4.54 -0.35
C LYS A 323 -34.71 3.24 0.35
N GLU A 324 -34.71 3.27 1.68
CA GLU A 324 -35.15 2.13 2.49
C GLU A 324 -36.51 1.63 2.00
N GLY A 325 -36.61 0.32 1.77
CA GLY A 325 -37.81 -0.30 1.24
C GLY A 325 -37.86 -0.45 -0.28
N ASP A 326 -36.93 0.14 -1.03
CA ASP A 326 -36.80 -0.14 -2.46
C ASP A 326 -36.55 -1.62 -2.68
N LEU A 327 -37.31 -2.21 -3.59
CA LEU A 327 -37.29 -3.64 -3.90
C LEU A 327 -37.11 -3.84 -5.40
N THR A 328 -36.30 -4.80 -5.79
CA THR A 328 -36.15 -5.20 -7.20
C THR A 328 -35.93 -6.70 -7.36
N VAL A 329 -36.16 -7.18 -8.58
CA VAL A 329 -35.73 -8.49 -9.07
C VAL A 329 -34.71 -8.25 -10.17
N ILE A 330 -33.49 -8.76 -9.98
CA ILE A 330 -32.36 -8.61 -10.90
C ILE A 330 -32.04 -9.98 -11.49
N GLU A 331 -31.92 -10.03 -12.81
CA GLU A 331 -31.57 -11.23 -13.58
C GLU A 331 -30.04 -11.30 -13.71
N ASP A 332 -29.46 -12.46 -13.40
CA ASP A 332 -28.05 -12.79 -13.59
C ASP A 332 -27.97 -14.03 -14.48
N ASP A 333 -27.88 -13.78 -15.78
CA ASP A 333 -27.83 -14.80 -16.83
C ASP A 333 -26.59 -15.68 -16.71
N ASP A 334 -25.44 -15.09 -16.37
CA ASP A 334 -24.15 -15.78 -16.25
C ASP A 334 -24.19 -16.84 -15.14
N ASN A 335 -24.93 -16.56 -14.06
CA ASN A 335 -25.14 -17.50 -12.95
C ASN A 335 -26.49 -18.23 -13.00
N THR A 336 -27.28 -18.03 -14.06
CA THR A 336 -28.55 -18.72 -14.30
C THR A 336 -29.50 -18.55 -13.09
N CYS A 337 -29.68 -17.31 -12.65
CA CYS A 337 -30.45 -17.01 -11.44
C CYS A 337 -31.06 -15.60 -11.41
N PHE A 338 -31.91 -15.37 -10.41
CA PHE A 338 -32.51 -14.08 -10.10
C PHE A 338 -32.22 -13.72 -8.65
N TYR A 339 -31.82 -12.47 -8.42
CA TYR A 339 -31.66 -11.89 -7.10
C TYR A 339 -32.86 -11.00 -6.79
N ILE A 340 -33.52 -11.24 -5.66
CA ILE A 340 -34.46 -10.29 -5.09
C ILE A 340 -33.70 -9.48 -4.05
N VAL A 341 -33.66 -8.16 -4.22
CA VAL A 341 -32.91 -7.25 -3.35
C VAL A 341 -33.86 -6.23 -2.73
N TYR A 342 -33.82 -6.13 -1.40
CA TYR A 342 -34.53 -5.11 -0.62
C TYR A 342 -33.49 -4.18 0.02
N TYR A 343 -33.50 -2.91 -0.35
CA TYR A 343 -32.54 -1.93 0.12
C TYR A 343 -32.87 -1.45 1.55
N ILE A 344 -31.88 -1.41 2.43
CA ILE A 344 -32.03 -0.90 3.81
C ILE A 344 -31.32 0.43 3.94
N SER A 345 -29.99 0.45 3.84
CA SER A 345 -29.21 1.66 4.13
C SER A 345 -27.90 1.74 3.36
N ARG A 346 -27.36 2.95 3.33
CA ARG A 346 -26.04 3.29 2.83
C ARG A 346 -25.43 4.27 3.82
N SER A 347 -24.20 4.02 4.24
CA SER A 347 -23.55 4.84 5.27
C SER A 347 -22.05 4.95 5.05
N TYR A 348 -21.49 6.03 5.61
CA TYR A 348 -20.07 6.24 5.74
C TYR A 348 -19.74 6.60 7.18
N ASP A 349 -18.77 5.91 7.77
CA ASP A 349 -18.40 6.06 9.18
C ASP A 349 -17.05 6.79 9.37
N GLY A 350 -16.41 7.25 8.28
CA GLY A 350 -15.09 7.88 8.31
C GLY A 350 -13.93 6.90 8.49
N SER A 351 -14.17 5.59 8.52
CA SER A 351 -13.11 4.60 8.76
C SER A 351 -12.02 4.58 7.68
N ASP A 352 -12.34 5.07 6.47
CA ASP A 352 -11.40 5.17 5.35
C ASP A 352 -10.74 6.56 5.21
N ASP A 353 -11.00 7.54 6.08
CA ASP A 353 -10.47 8.90 5.97
C ASP A 353 -8.93 8.93 5.89
N ASP A 354 -8.25 8.12 6.73
CA ASP A 354 -6.78 8.03 6.73
C ASP A 354 -6.24 7.37 5.44
N ALA A 355 -6.99 6.43 4.87
CA ALA A 355 -6.65 5.82 3.58
C ALA A 355 -6.81 6.84 2.44
N ILE A 356 -7.88 7.63 2.45
CA ILE A 356 -8.10 8.72 1.49
C ILE A 356 -6.99 9.77 1.62
N LYS A 357 -6.61 10.18 2.84
CA LYS A 357 -5.47 11.08 3.10
C LYS A 357 -4.18 10.56 2.47
N SER A 358 -3.91 9.27 2.65
CA SER A 358 -2.72 8.63 2.09
C SER A 358 -2.75 8.61 0.55
N THR A 359 -3.90 8.30 -0.05
CA THR A 359 -4.09 8.33 -1.51
C THR A 359 -3.86 9.74 -2.08
N LEU A 360 -4.49 10.75 -1.49
CA LEU A 360 -4.34 12.15 -1.91
C LEU A 360 -2.90 12.66 -1.75
N LEU A 361 -2.25 12.31 -0.63
CA LEU A 361 -0.84 12.64 -0.42
C LEU A 361 0.04 12.02 -1.51
N ASN A 362 -0.16 10.74 -1.81
CA ASN A 362 0.61 10.05 -2.85
C ASN A 362 0.38 10.66 -4.25
N GLN A 363 -0.86 11.04 -4.57
CA GLN A 363 -1.19 11.73 -5.83
C GLN A 363 -0.47 13.09 -5.91
N LYS A 364 -0.62 13.93 -4.88
CA LYS A 364 0.04 15.25 -4.82
C LYS A 364 1.55 15.14 -4.91
N TYR A 365 2.16 14.21 -4.16
CA TYR A 365 3.61 13.98 -4.18
C TYR A 365 4.07 13.50 -5.56
N SER A 366 3.37 12.55 -6.16
CA SER A 366 3.70 12.04 -7.49
C SER A 366 3.62 13.14 -8.54
N GLU A 367 2.55 13.94 -8.55
CA GLU A 367 2.41 15.10 -9.43
C GLU A 367 3.48 16.16 -9.19
N TYR A 368 3.88 16.36 -7.94
CA TYR A 368 4.91 17.34 -7.57
C TYR A 368 6.28 16.92 -8.11
N ILE A 369 6.73 15.70 -7.82
CA ILE A 369 8.04 15.19 -8.26
C ILE A 369 8.11 14.94 -9.76
N LYS A 370 6.97 14.64 -10.41
CA LYS A 370 6.89 14.47 -11.85
C LYS A 370 7.33 15.72 -12.63
N LYS A 371 7.12 16.92 -12.07
CA LYS A 371 7.58 18.20 -12.66
C LYS A 371 9.10 18.26 -12.84
N TYR A 372 9.85 17.56 -11.99
CA TYR A 372 11.31 17.48 -12.07
C TYR A 372 11.73 16.27 -12.91
N THR A 373 11.10 15.11 -12.67
CA THR A 373 11.60 13.83 -13.19
C THR A 373 11.16 13.51 -14.62
N ASP A 374 10.10 14.11 -15.17
CA ASP A 374 9.66 13.86 -16.55
C ASP A 374 10.65 14.41 -17.59
N GLU A 375 11.36 15.49 -17.26
CA GLU A 375 12.33 16.12 -18.18
C GLU A 375 13.69 15.41 -18.18
N TYR A 376 13.99 14.63 -17.13
CA TYR A 376 15.26 13.95 -16.97
C TYR A 376 15.47 12.88 -18.05
N SER A 377 16.41 13.16 -18.95
CA SER A 377 16.91 12.19 -19.93
C SER A 377 17.72 11.07 -19.27
N VAL A 378 17.65 9.85 -19.80
CA VAL A 378 18.43 8.71 -19.28
C VAL A 378 19.20 8.03 -20.41
N ASN A 379 20.50 7.86 -20.22
CA ASN A 379 21.35 7.07 -21.10
C ASN A 379 22.07 5.96 -20.30
N VAL A 380 21.56 4.74 -20.43
CA VAL A 380 22.10 3.56 -19.75
C VAL A 380 23.31 2.95 -20.45
N LYS A 381 23.79 3.53 -21.56
CA LYS A 381 25.00 3.10 -22.31
C LYS A 381 25.03 1.60 -22.64
N LYS A 382 23.85 1.01 -22.94
CA LYS A 382 23.64 -0.42 -23.19
C LYS A 382 24.15 -1.34 -22.07
N ARG A 383 24.13 -0.86 -20.82
CA ARG A 383 24.59 -1.63 -19.64
C ARG A 383 23.56 -2.65 -19.15
N PHE A 384 22.28 -2.36 -19.39
CA PHE A 384 21.10 -3.16 -19.06
C PHE A 384 19.95 -2.75 -20.00
N SER A 385 18.92 -3.58 -20.07
CA SER A 385 17.67 -3.25 -20.75
C SER A 385 16.90 -2.21 -19.93
N TYR A 386 16.67 -1.02 -20.50
CA TYR A 386 15.93 0.08 -19.85
C TYR A 386 14.54 0.18 -20.47
N LYS A 387 13.50 0.20 -19.66
CA LYS A 387 12.09 0.23 -20.09
C LYS A 387 11.34 1.38 -19.45
#